data_AF-A0A7V6X377-F1
#
_entry.id   AF-A0A7V6X377-F1
#
_cell.length_a   1.000
_cell.length_b   1.000
_cell.length_c   1.000
_cell.angle_alpha   90.00
_cell.angle_beta   90.00
_cell.angle_gamma   90.00
#
_symmetry.space_group_name_H-M   'P 1'
#
loop_
_entity.id
_entity.type
_entity.pdbx_description
1 polymer ?
#
loop_
_entity_poly.entity_id
_entity_poly.type
_entity_poly.pdbx_seq_one_letter_code
_entity_poly.pdbx_strand_id
1 'polypeptide(L)' 'MYFMLVRPQQKHNKMRLAMLAELKAGDEVITVGGFYGKIVELTEDTMFLEIAENLRVKMQRDAVNVVLADEEEITEE' A
#
# COMPACT_ATOMS: atom_id res chain seq x y z
N MET A 1 33.36 17.23 -0.46
CA MET A 1 32.21 17.53 -1.34
C MET A 1 31.49 16.21 -1.71
N TYR A 2 30.78 15.59 -0.75
CA TYR A 2 30.11 14.28 -0.93
C TYR A 2 28.88 14.13 -0.01
N PHE A 3 28.19 15.22 0.30
CA PHE A 3 27.09 15.26 1.29
C PHE A 3 25.72 15.63 0.71
N MET A 4 25.57 15.69 -0.62
CA MET A 4 24.31 16.12 -1.27
C MET A 4 23.50 15.02 -1.98
N LEU A 5 23.94 13.75 -1.99
CA LEU A 5 23.23 12.69 -2.75
C LEU A 5 22.73 11.48 -1.92
N VAL A 6 22.98 11.41 -0.61
CA VAL A 6 22.69 10.20 0.21
C VAL A 6 21.45 10.35 1.12
N ARG A 7 20.55 11.30 0.82
CA ARG A 7 19.26 11.43 1.54
C ARG A 7 17.99 10.97 0.82
N PRO A 8 17.92 10.81 -0.52
CA PRO A 8 16.64 10.44 -1.12
C PRO A 8 16.23 9.02 -0.72
N GLN A 9 17.14 8.04 -0.80
CA GLN A 9 16.77 6.64 -0.61
C GLN A 9 16.28 6.31 0.81
N GLN A 10 16.94 6.85 1.84
CA GLN A 10 16.51 6.61 3.22
C GLN A 10 15.14 7.24 3.49
N LYS A 11 14.82 8.37 2.86
CA LYS A 11 13.52 9.02 2.99
C LYS A 11 12.41 8.16 2.36
N HIS A 12 12.65 7.63 1.15
CA HIS A 12 11.71 6.73 0.49
C HIS A 12 11.47 5.43 1.29
N ASN A 13 12.52 4.82 1.85
CA ASN A 13 12.37 3.61 2.66
C ASN A 13 11.55 3.89 3.93
N LYS A 14 11.80 5.01 4.62
CA LYS A 14 11.04 5.40 5.81
C LYS A 14 9.57 5.67 5.48
N MET A 15 9.29 6.37 4.38
CA MET A 15 7.92 6.64 3.91
C MET A 15 7.18 5.33 3.60
N ARG A 16 7.86 4.38 2.94
CA ARG A 16 7.29 3.07 2.64
C ARG A 16 6.97 2.26 3.89
N LEU A 17 7.88 2.22 4.86
CA LEU A 17 7.63 1.52 6.13
C LEU A 17 6.48 2.16 6.92
N ALA A 18 6.36 3.49 6.90
CA ALA A 18 5.25 4.20 7.54
C ALA A 18 3.90 3.84 6.87
N MET A 19 3.84 3.89 5.54
CA MET A 19 2.63 3.52 4.79
C MET A 19 2.23 2.06 5.04
N LEU A 20 3.19 1.13 5.06
CA LEU A 20 2.90 -0.27 5.36
C LEU A 20 2.34 -0.42 6.78
N ALA A 21 2.84 0.33 7.76
CA ALA A 21 2.37 0.31 9.14
C ALA A 21 0.93 0.84 9.30
N GLU A 22 0.49 1.74 8.43
CA GLU A 22 -0.84 2.33 8.44
C GLU A 22 -1.92 1.43 7.79
N LEU A 23 -1.52 0.37 7.08
CA LEU A 23 -2.46 -0.58 6.46
C LEU A 23 -3.38 -1.24 7.47
N LYS A 24 -4.67 -1.24 7.18
CA LYS A 24 -5.72 -1.90 7.96
C LYS A 24 -6.62 -2.76 7.07
N ALA A 25 -7.30 -3.73 7.69
CA ALA A 25 -8.36 -4.47 7.03
C ALA A 25 -9.49 -3.50 6.63
N GLY A 26 -9.96 -3.61 5.40
CA GLY A 26 -10.95 -2.72 4.81
C GLY A 26 -10.40 -1.70 3.84
N ASP A 27 -9.08 -1.45 3.83
CA ASP A 27 -8.48 -0.50 2.89
C ASP A 27 -8.53 -1.00 1.45
N GLU A 28 -8.74 -0.08 0.53
CA GLU A 28 -8.51 -0.32 -0.89
C GLU A 28 -7.06 -0.01 -1.23
N VAL A 29 -6.42 -0.89 -1.98
CA VAL A 29 -5.01 -0.77 -2.30
C VAL A 29 -4.72 -1.12 -3.75
N ILE A 30 -3.67 -0.49 -4.26
CA ILE A 30 -3.03 -0.86 -5.51
C ILE A 30 -1.75 -1.61 -5.17
N THR A 31 -1.65 -2.84 -5.67
CA THR A 31 -0.45 -3.66 -5.55
C THR A 31 0.65 -3.19 -6.51
N VAL A 32 1.90 -3.61 -6.28
CA VAL A 32 3.02 -3.32 -7.21
C VAL A 32 2.77 -3.88 -8.62
N GLY A 33 1.95 -4.94 -8.74
CA GLY A 33 1.53 -5.50 -10.03
C GLY A 33 0.42 -4.72 -10.75
N GLY A 34 -0.11 -3.65 -10.13
CA GLY A 34 -1.21 -2.86 -10.69
C GLY A 34 -2.61 -3.42 -10.42
N PHE A 35 -2.72 -4.47 -9.59
CA PHE A 35 -4.02 -4.97 -9.15
C PHE A 35 -4.64 -4.06 -8.11
N TYR A 36 -5.92 -3.76 -8.30
CA TYR A 36 -6.79 -3.09 -7.35
C TYR A 36 -7.50 -4.15 -6.53
N GLY A 37 -7.66 -3.90 -5.23
CA GLY A 37 -8.44 -4.79 -4.39
C GLY A 37 -8.58 -4.26 -2.98
N LYS A 38 -9.38 -4.97 -2.20
CA LYS A 38 -9.66 -4.64 -0.82
C LYS A 38 -8.95 -5.59 0.13
N ILE A 39 -8.35 -5.05 1.18
CA ILE A 39 -7.73 -5.85 2.24
C ILE A 39 -8.83 -6.51 3.07
N VAL A 40 -8.90 -7.84 3.04
CA VAL A 40 -9.86 -8.59 3.88
C VAL A 40 -9.25 -8.90 5.23
N GLU A 41 -8.00 -9.36 5.23
CA GLU A 41 -7.26 -9.73 6.43
C GLU A 41 -5.80 -9.33 6.29
N LEU A 42 -5.21 -8.89 7.39
CA LEU A 42 -3.81 -8.50 7.46
C LEU A 42 -3.14 -9.23 8.63
N THR A 43 -1.91 -9.69 8.39
CA THR A 43 -0.98 -10.21 9.40
C THR A 43 0.31 -9.39 9.35
N GLU A 44 1.30 -9.72 10.18
CA GLU A 44 2.58 -8.99 10.20
C GLU A 44 3.29 -9.02 8.84
N ASP A 45 3.39 -10.19 8.22
CA ASP A 45 4.13 -10.38 6.96
C ASP A 45 3.24 -10.50 5.72
N THR A 46 2.00 -10.96 5.89
CA THR A 46 1.10 -11.30 4.77
C THR A 46 -0.27 -10.68 4.88
N MET A 47 -0.95 -10.55 3.74
CA MET A 47 -2.30 -10.03 3.65
C MET A 47 -3.13 -10.80 2.64
N PHE A 48 -4.44 -10.84 2.86
CA PHE A 48 -5.42 -11.35 1.91
C PHE A 48 -6.10 -10.18 1.20
N LEU A 49 -5.88 -10.10 -0.11
CA LEU A 49 -6.49 -9.12 -1.00
C LEU A 49 -7.65 -9.76 -1.75
N GLU A 50 -8.82 -9.14 -1.71
CA GLU A 50 -9.96 -9.51 -2.54
C GLU A 50 -9.98 -8.64 -3.79
N ILE A 51 -9.85 -9.28 -4.96
CA ILE A 51 -9.70 -8.62 -6.27
C ILE A 51 -10.98 -8.80 -7.11
N ALA A 52 -11.73 -9.87 -6.84
CA ALA A 52 -13.02 -10.17 -7.46
C ALA A 52 -13.87 -10.98 -6.49
N GLU A 53 -15.17 -11.10 -6.77
CA GLU A 53 -16.10 -11.87 -5.94
C GLU A 53 -15.58 -13.30 -5.72
N ASN A 54 -15.45 -13.68 -4.44
CA ASN A 54 -14.94 -14.98 -4.00
C ASN A 54 -13.47 -15.29 -4.41
N LEU A 55 -12.72 -14.31 -4.92
CA LEU A 55 -11.31 -14.47 -5.24
C LEU A 55 -10.45 -13.68 -4.25
N ARG A 56 -9.88 -14.41 -3.29
CA ARG A 56 -8.91 -13.90 -2.33
C ARG A 56 -7.52 -14.39 -2.66
N VAL A 57 -6.58 -13.45 -2.77
CA VAL A 57 -5.18 -13.73 -3.07
C VAL A 57 -4.35 -13.39 -1.84
N LYS A 58 -3.53 -14.35 -1.41
CA LYS A 58 -2.55 -14.12 -0.36
C LYS A 58 -1.30 -13.50 -0.96
N MET A 59 -0.87 -12.37 -0.42
CA MET A 59 0.33 -11.67 -0.86
C MET A 59 1.13 -11.13 0.33
N GLN A 60 2.37 -10.75 0.09
CA GLN A 60 3.19 -10.07 1.09
C GLN A 60 2.65 -8.67 1.34
N ARG A 61 2.67 -8.23 2.60
CA ARG A 61 2.30 -6.86 2.99
C ARG A 61 3.14 -5.83 2.23
N ASP A 62 4.42 -6.13 2.03
CA ASP A 62 5.34 -5.28 1.28
C ASP A 62 4.95 -5.10 -0.18
N ALA A 63 4.11 -5.97 -0.77
CA ALA A 63 3.73 -5.85 -2.17
C ALA A 63 2.64 -4.79 -2.45
N VAL A 64 2.27 -3.99 -1.43
CA VAL A 64 1.41 -2.82 -1.58
C VAL A 64 2.21 -1.62 -2.11
N ASN A 65 1.64 -0.93 -3.09
CA ASN A 65 2.24 0.25 -3.73
C ASN A 65 1.56 1.55 -3.23
N VAL A 66 0.24 1.58 -3.24
CA VAL A 66 -0.56 2.76 -2.86
C VAL A 66 -1.78 2.30 -2.06
N VAL A 67 -2.12 3.05 -1.01
CA VAL A 67 -3.41 2.94 -0.33
C VAL A 67 -4.34 3.98 -0.92
N LEU A 68 -5.49 3.54 -1.42
CA LEU A 68 -6.60 4.38 -1.81
C LEU A 68 -7.39 4.67 -0.53
N ALA A 69 -6.90 5.62 0.27
CA ALA A 69 -7.70 6.19 1.34
C ALA A 69 -8.70 7.12 0.67
N ASP A 70 -9.98 6.74 0.69
CA ASP A 70 -11.16 7.45 0.19
C ASP A 70 -10.84 8.72 -0.62
N GLU A 71 -10.84 8.57 -1.95
CA GLU A 71 -11.12 9.70 -2.86
C GLU A 71 -12.58 10.15 -2.67
N GLU A 72 -12.94 10.65 -1.50
CA GLU A 72 -14.07 11.55 -1.31
C GLU A 72 -13.55 12.94 -0.97
N GLU A 73 -12.70 13.54 -1.82
CA GLU A 73 -12.52 15.00 -1.81
C GLU A 73 -11.82 15.58 -3.07
N ILE A 74 -12.11 15.10 -4.29
CA ILE A 74 -11.94 15.96 -5.48
C ILE A 74 -13.02 15.63 -6.53
N THR A 75 -14.27 15.99 -6.25
CA THR A 75 -15.22 16.33 -7.32
C THR A 75 -15.68 17.76 -7.07
N GLU A 76 -15.42 18.62 -8.08
CA GLU A 76 -15.96 19.97 -8.29
C GLU A 76 -15.42 21.13 -7.41
N GLU A 77 -14.43 21.88 -7.93
CA GLU A 77 -14.63 23.19 -8.59
C GLU A 77 -13.40 23.58 -9.44
#